data_AF-A0A7X5N438-F1
#
_entry.id   AF-A0A7X5N438-F1
#
_cell.length_a   1.000
_cell.length_b   1.000
_cell.length_c   1.000
_cell.angle_alpha   90.00
_cell.angle_beta   90.00
_cell.angle_gamma   90.00
#
_symmetry.space_group_name_H-M   'P 1'
#
loop_
_entity.id
_entity.type
_entity.pdbx_description
1 polymer ?
#
loop_
_entity_poly.entity_id
_entity_poly.type
_entity_poly.pdbx_seq_one_letter_code
_entity_poly.pdbx_strand_id
1 'polypeptide(L)'
;FRSVDGGRSWTPLLAGAQFDHSAAPWTAQATPHWMGALAIDPFDSNHALFVTGYGIWASRNLQDFARQQRPLQWWFQDRGLEETVPLDLLSP
;
A
#
# COMPACT_ATOMS: atom_id res chain seq x y z
N PHE A 1 4.91 0.55 10.82
CA PHE A 1 4.32 0.80 12.16
C PHE A 1 3.69 2.19 12.18
N ARG A 2 2.75 2.46 13.09
CA ARG A 2 2.14 3.79 13.29
C ARG A 2 2.11 4.15 14.76
N SER A 3 2.33 5.43 15.05
CA SER A 3 2.12 6.04 16.35
C SER A 3 1.17 7.25 16.22
N VAL A 4 0.40 7.52 17.27
CA VAL A 4 -0.47 8.70 17.40
C VAL A 4 -0.14 9.54 18.64
N ASP A 5 0.91 9.16 19.37
CA ASP A 5 1.31 9.74 20.66
C ASP A 5 2.76 10.26 20.64
N GLY A 6 3.26 10.60 19.45
CA GLY A 6 4.62 11.09 19.27
C GLY A 6 5.69 10.00 19.42
N GLY A 7 5.35 8.74 19.16
CA GLY A 7 6.29 7.61 19.16
C GLY A 7 6.45 6.89 20.50
N ARG A 8 5.60 7.17 21.48
CA ARG A 8 5.63 6.47 22.79
C ARG A 8 5.12 5.04 22.68
N SER A 9 4.12 4.83 21.82
CA SER A 9 3.61 3.50 21.47
C SER A 9 3.46 3.35 19.96
N TRP A 10 3.56 2.11 19.49
CA TRP A 10 3.53 1.77 18.07
C TRP A 10 2.63 0.58 17.82
N THR A 11 1.83 0.67 16.75
CA THR A 11 0.99 -0.41 16.25
C THR A 11 1.51 -0.92 14.91
N PRO A 12 1.63 -2.24 14.70
CA PRO A 12 1.95 -2.79 13.39
C PRO A 12 0.78 -2.52 12.42
N LEU A 13 1.08 -1.95 11.24
CA LEU A 13 0.05 -1.59 10.25
C LEU A 13 -0.27 -2.71 9.27
N LEU A 14 0.75 -3.50 8.90
CA LEU A 14 0.60 -4.54 7.88
C LEU A 14 0.17 -5.88 8.49
N ALA A 15 0.31 -6.03 9.82
CA ALA A 15 -0.17 -7.21 10.52
C ALA A 15 -1.70 -7.26 10.47
N GLY A 16 -2.26 -8.23 9.74
CA GLY A 16 -3.70 -8.35 9.54
C GLY A 16 -4.30 -7.36 8.54
N ALA A 17 -3.47 -6.65 7.77
CA ALA A 17 -3.95 -5.83 6.66
C ALA A 17 -4.49 -6.70 5.52
N GLN A 18 -5.42 -6.14 4.75
CA GLN A 18 -5.98 -6.76 3.56
C GLN A 18 -5.53 -5.97 2.33
N PHE A 19 -5.18 -6.71 1.27
CA PHE A 19 -4.70 -6.18 0.01
C PHE A 19 -5.71 -6.52 -1.09
N ASP A 20 -6.23 -5.49 -1.75
CA ASP A 20 -7.09 -5.61 -2.90
C ASP A 20 -6.24 -5.72 -4.18
N HIS A 21 -6.29 -6.90 -4.78
CA HIS A 21 -5.54 -7.25 -5.99
C HIS A 21 -6.38 -7.09 -7.27
N SER A 22 -7.62 -6.59 -7.20
CA SER A 22 -8.55 -6.55 -8.34
C SER A 22 -8.03 -5.72 -9.53
N ALA A 23 -7.32 -4.63 -9.26
CA ALA A 23 -6.74 -3.77 -10.30
C ALA A 23 -5.52 -4.39 -11.02
N ALA A 24 -4.80 -5.30 -10.34
CA ALA A 24 -3.62 -5.98 -10.87
C ALA A 24 -3.47 -7.37 -10.23
N PRO A 25 -4.20 -8.40 -10.72
CA PRO A 25 -4.28 -9.70 -10.05
C PRO A 25 -2.94 -10.41 -9.83
N TRP A 26 -1.93 -10.13 -10.67
CA TRP A 26 -0.59 -10.71 -10.54
C TRP A 26 0.09 -10.33 -9.21
N THR A 27 -0.29 -9.19 -8.62
CA THR A 27 0.29 -8.71 -7.35
C THR A 27 -0.02 -9.64 -6.16
N ALA A 28 -0.99 -10.55 -6.28
CA ALA A 28 -1.27 -11.58 -5.26
C ALA A 28 -0.13 -12.58 -5.07
N GLN A 29 0.80 -12.67 -6.03
CA GLN A 29 1.99 -13.51 -5.95
C GLN A 29 3.18 -12.78 -5.29
N ALA A 30 3.06 -11.47 -5.06
CA ALA A 30 4.08 -10.65 -4.44
C ALA A 30 3.71 -10.30 -3.00
N THR A 31 4.72 -10.21 -2.13
CA THR A 31 4.58 -9.64 -0.78
C THR A 31 5.25 -8.27 -0.78
N PRO A 32 4.65 -7.22 -0.16
CA PRO A 32 5.29 -5.92 -0.03
C PRO A 32 6.74 -6.01 0.47
N HIS A 33 7.67 -5.46 -0.31
CA HIS A 33 9.11 -5.43 -0.03
C HIS A 33 9.74 -4.15 -0.59
N TRP A 34 10.95 -3.82 -0.14
CA TRP A 34 11.67 -2.59 -0.52
C TRP A 34 10.88 -1.30 -0.29
N MET A 35 10.21 -1.20 0.86
CA MET A 35 9.45 -0.03 1.27
C MET A 35 10.38 1.13 1.62
N GLY A 36 10.83 1.87 0.61
CA GLY A 36 11.77 3.00 0.75
C GLY A 36 11.10 4.35 1.00
N ALA A 37 9.80 4.47 0.73
CA ALA A 37 9.03 5.70 0.91
C ALA A 37 7.61 5.41 1.38
N LEU A 38 7.09 6.29 2.23
CA LEU A 38 5.72 6.33 2.69
C LEU A 38 5.31 7.81 2.83
N ALA A 39 4.09 8.13 2.41
CA ALA A 39 3.49 9.45 2.56
C ALA A 39 2.09 9.32 3.16
N ILE A 40 1.77 10.25 4.06
CA ILE A 40 0.39 10.49 4.52
C ILE A 40 -0.07 11.77 3.83
N ASP A 41 -1.26 11.74 3.25
CA ASP A 41 -1.83 12.89 2.58
C ASP A 41 -2.03 14.03 3.61
N PRO A 42 -1.45 15.23 3.39
CA PRO A 42 -1.55 16.33 4.34
C PRO A 42 -2.97 16.93 4.42
N PHE A 43 -3.85 16.61 3.47
CA PHE A 43 -5.23 17.06 3.44
C PHE A 43 -6.24 15.97 3.86
N ASP A 44 -5.79 14.72 3.94
CA ASP A 44 -6.60 13.57 4.38
C ASP A 44 -5.75 12.60 5.21
N SER A 45 -5.81 12.72 6.54
CA SER A 45 -5.05 11.86 7.46
C SER A 45 -5.40 10.36 7.40
N ASN A 46 -6.48 10.01 6.69
CA ASN A 46 -6.88 8.63 6.43
C ASN A 46 -6.24 8.07 5.16
N HIS A 47 -5.74 8.93 4.27
CA HIS A 47 -5.11 8.58 3.01
C HIS A 47 -3.58 8.48 3.16
N ALA A 48 -3.03 7.34 2.79
CA ALA A 48 -1.58 7.12 2.79
C ALA A 48 -1.16 6.19 1.67
N LEU A 49 0.09 6.35 1.22
CA LEU A 49 0.71 5.55 0.18
C LEU A 49 2.08 5.07 0.63
N PHE A 50 2.49 3.90 0.18
CA PHE A 50 3.88 3.45 0.27
C PHE A 50 4.31 2.76 -1.01
N VAL A 51 5.61 2.83 -1.30
CA VAL A 51 6.21 2.18 -2.47
C VAL A 51 6.69 0.78 -2.13
N THR A 52 6.79 -0.06 -3.15
CA THR A 52 7.46 -1.36 -3.11
C THR A 52 8.40 -1.47 -4.30
N GLY A 53 9.15 -2.57 -4.40
CA GLY A 53 9.93 -2.88 -5.60
C GLY A 53 9.11 -3.14 -6.87
N TYR A 54 7.78 -3.15 -6.77
CA TYR A 54 6.90 -3.59 -7.84
C TYR A 54 5.67 -2.69 -8.04
N GLY A 55 5.63 -1.53 -7.38
CA GLY A 55 4.50 -0.59 -7.47
C GLY A 55 4.13 0.09 -6.17
N ILE A 56 2.99 0.78 -6.18
CA ILE A 56 2.49 1.60 -5.07
C ILE A 56 1.23 0.97 -4.47
N TRP A 57 1.19 0.91 -3.13
CA TRP A 57 -0.02 0.59 -2.38
C TRP A 57 -0.55 1.84 -1.69
N ALA A 58 -1.87 2.00 -1.69
CA ALA A 58 -2.54 3.12 -1.03
C ALA A 58 -3.68 2.65 -0.14
N SER A 59 -4.00 3.42 0.89
CA SER A 59 -5.07 3.17 1.87
C SER A 59 -5.86 4.44 2.15
N ARG A 60 -7.14 4.31 2.52
CA ARG A 60 -8.05 5.42 2.90
C ARG A 60 -8.68 5.23 4.29
N ASN A 61 -8.20 4.27 5.08
CA ASN A 61 -8.74 3.98 6.41
C ASN A 61 -7.63 3.88 7.47
N LEU A 62 -6.55 4.65 7.29
CA LEU A 62 -5.36 4.60 8.16
C LEU A 62 -5.66 4.94 9.63
N GLN A 63 -6.66 5.77 9.91
CA GLN A 63 -7.08 6.13 11.26
C GLN A 63 -8.06 5.12 11.86
N ASP A 64 -8.81 4.41 11.01
CA ASP A 64 -9.98 3.61 11.42
C ASP A 64 -9.63 2.20 11.87
N PHE A 65 -8.53 1.61 11.38
CA PHE A 65 -8.18 0.22 11.68
C PHE A 65 -8.03 -0.07 13.19
N ALA A 66 -7.45 0.88 13.94
CA ALA A 66 -7.25 0.73 15.38
C ALA A 66 -8.50 1.09 16.20
N ARG A 67 -9.32 2.04 15.74
CA ARG A 67 -10.50 2.52 16.47
C ARG A 67 -11.71 1.60 16.30
N GLN A 68 -11.85 0.99 15.12
CA GLN A 68 -13.04 0.25 14.73
C GLN A 68 -12.80 -1.27 14.60
N GLN A 69 -11.61 -1.76 14.97
CA GLN A 69 -11.21 -3.17 14.80
C GLN A 69 -11.41 -3.68 13.37
N ARG A 70 -11.24 -2.80 12.37
CA ARG A 70 -11.34 -3.15 10.95
C ARG A 70 -9.94 -3.42 10.40
N PRO A 71 -9.77 -4.38 9.50
CA PRO A 71 -8.51 -4.53 8.78
C PRO A 71 -8.14 -3.24 8.04
N LEU A 72 -6.86 -2.88 8.06
CA LEU A 72 -6.34 -1.83 7.19
C LEU A 72 -6.45 -2.32 5.74
N GLN A 73 -7.07 -1.52 4.89
CA GLN A 73 -7.32 -1.87 3.50
C GLN A 73 -6.31 -1.16 2.61
N TRP A 74 -5.66 -1.93 1.74
CA TRP A 74 -4.73 -1.42 0.73
C TRP A 74 -5.24 -1.78 -0.66
N TRP A 75 -5.18 -0.84 -1.60
CA TRP A 75 -5.39 -1.13 -3.02
C TRP A 75 -4.13 -0.78 -3.81
N PHE A 76 -3.92 -1.49 -4.92
CA PHE A 76 -2.78 -1.27 -5.80
C PHE A 76 -3.03 -0.03 -6.67
N GLN A 77 -2.21 1.02 -6.48
CA GLN A 77 -2.46 2.38 -6.98
C GLN A 77 -1.62 2.72 -8.22
N ASP A 78 -1.44 1.75 -9.12
CA ASP A 78 -0.58 1.88 -10.29
C ASP A 78 -1.36 2.08 -11.60
N ARG A 79 -2.65 2.44 -11.53
CA ARG A 79 -3.40 2.75 -12.75
C ARG A 79 -2.72 3.91 -13.49
N GLY A 80 -2.14 3.61 -14.65
CA GLY A 80 -1.40 4.56 -15.48
C GLY A 80 0.11 4.65 -15.16
N LEU A 81 0.61 3.81 -14.26
CA LEU A 81 2.03 3.63 -13.96
C LEU A 81 2.45 2.23 -14.39
N GLU A 82 3.34 2.17 -15.38
CA GLU A 82 3.89 0.91 -15.90
C GLU A 82 5.41 1.03 -15.88
N GLU A 83 6.08 0.23 -15.04
CA GLU A 83 7.54 0.29 -14.84
C GLU A 83 8.22 -1.02 -15.24
N THR A 84 7.51 -1.91 -15.93
CA THR A 84 8.10 -3.16 -16.41
C THR A 84 9.07 -2.90 -17.57
N VAL A 85 10.09 -3.74 -17.67
CA VAL A 85 10.99 -3.78 -18.84
C VAL A 85 10.58 -4.97 -19.69
N PRO A 86 9.85 -4.78 -20.80
CA PRO A 86 9.52 -5.87 -21.70
C PRO A 86 10.80 -6.34 -22.39
N LEU A 87 11.12 -7.63 -22.25
CA LEU A 87 12.34 -8.21 -22.84
C LEU A 87 12.19 -8.54 -24.33
N ASP A 88 10.95 -8.68 -24.81
CA ASP A 88 10.64 -8.92 -26.21
C ASP A 88 9.29 -8.29 -26.58
N LEU A 89 9.15 -7.87 -27.84
CA LEU A 89 7.92 -7.38 -28.43
C LEU A 89 7.68 -8.12 -29.75
N LEU A 90 6.73 -9.03 -29.74
CA LEU A 90 6.32 -9.77 -30.93
C LEU A 90 5.17 -9.03 -31.63
N SER A 91 5.34 -8.79 -32.92
CA SER A 91 4.29 -8.28 -33.81
C SER A 91 3.87 -9.40 -34.77
N PRO A 92 2.57 -9.61 -35.03
CA PRO A 92 2.07 -10.63 -35.96
C PRO A 92 2.64 -10.52 -37.38
#